data_AF-A0A355WF82-F1
#
_entry.id   AF-A0A355WF82-F1
#
_cell.length_a   1.000
_cell.length_b   1.000
_cell.length_c   1.000
_cell.angle_alpha   90.00
_cell.angle_beta   90.00
_cell.angle_gamma   90.00
#
_symmetry.space_group_name_H-M   'P 1'
#
loop_
_entity.id
_entity.type
_entity.pdbx_description
1 polymer ?
#
loop_
_entity_poly.entity_id
_entity_poly.type
_entity_poly.pdbx_seq_one_letter_code
_entity_poly.pdbx_strand_id
1 'polypeptide(L)'
;MYQDRQDLTALIGSRICHDLISPLGAISNGLELLVMSGLAQTPEMDLIAQSIENANSKIRFFRVAYGKASKGATLARGEIASILDDYFRGARLSVVWHPMHELQRREVKLAFLAIQCLESSLP
;
A
#
# COMPACT_ATOMS: atom_id res chain seq x y z
N MET A 1 -9.87 6.91 30.54
CA MET A 1 -10.26 5.61 29.96
C MET A 1 -10.83 5.83 28.55
N TYR A 2 -9.99 6.27 27.60
CA TYR A 2 -10.39 6.66 26.23
C TYR A 2 -9.54 5.94 25.17
N GLN A 3 -8.99 4.77 25.52
CA GLN A 3 -8.02 4.05 24.69
C GLN A 3 -8.68 3.08 23.70
N ASP A 4 -9.92 2.65 23.94
CA ASP A 4 -10.54 1.54 23.18
C ASP A 4 -11.12 1.95 21.82
N ARG A 5 -11.62 3.18 21.70
CA ARG A 5 -12.31 3.62 20.48
C ARG A 5 -11.35 3.98 19.32
N GLN A 6 -10.07 4.20 19.61
CA GLN A 6 -9.08 4.58 18.58
C GLN A 6 -8.47 3.39 17.82
N ASP A 7 -8.73 2.13 18.23
CA ASP A 7 -8.10 0.97 17.59
C ASP A 7 -9.05 0.16 16.69
N LEU A 8 -10.39 0.29 16.78
CA LEU A 8 -11.30 -0.54 15.98
C LEU A 8 -11.09 -0.38 14.47
N THR A 9 -11.09 0.86 13.96
CA THR A 9 -10.85 1.13 12.54
C THR A 9 -9.47 0.64 12.09
N ALA A 10 -8.47 0.73 12.98
CA ALA A 10 -7.12 0.30 12.68
C ALA A 10 -6.97 -1.23 12.65
N LEU A 11 -7.68 -1.92 13.53
CA LEU A 11 -7.77 -3.38 13.56
C LEU A 11 -8.51 -3.90 12.32
N ILE A 12 -9.62 -3.27 11.94
CA ILE A 12 -10.35 -3.61 10.72
C ILE A 12 -9.46 -3.41 9.49
N GLY A 13 -8.82 -2.24 9.35
CA GLY A 13 -7.91 -1.95 8.23
C GLY A 13 -6.75 -2.95 8.16
N SER A 14 -6.17 -3.31 9.32
CA SER A 14 -5.11 -4.31 9.40
C SER A 14 -5.59 -5.70 8.98
N ARG A 15 -6.80 -6.11 9.39
CA ARG A 15 -7.38 -7.41 9.04
C ARG A 15 -7.71 -7.50 7.55
N ILE A 16 -8.33 -6.48 6.98
CA ILE A 16 -8.63 -6.41 5.55
C ILE A 16 -7.33 -6.49 4.73
N CYS A 17 -6.32 -5.70 5.09
CA CYS A 17 -5.04 -5.75 4.38
C CYS A 17 -4.38 -7.13 4.49
N HIS A 18 -4.40 -7.74 5.69
CA HIS A 18 -3.86 -9.08 5.90
C HIS A 18 -4.55 -10.12 5.00
N ASP A 19 -5.87 -10.10 4.94
CA ASP A 19 -6.65 -11.09 4.20
C ASP A 19 -6.50 -10.92 2.68
N LEU A 20 -6.20 -9.71 2.19
CA LEU A 20 -6.00 -9.43 0.76
C LEU A 20 -4.57 -9.70 0.26
N ILE A 21 -3.54 -9.61 1.10
CA ILE A 21 -2.15 -9.82 0.67
C ILE A 21 -1.92 -11.26 0.19
N SER A 22 -2.41 -12.25 0.92
CA SER A 22 -2.19 -13.66 0.61
C SER A 22 -2.74 -14.09 -0.77
N PRO A 23 -4.04 -13.87 -1.10
CA PRO A 23 -4.57 -14.27 -2.40
C PRO A 23 -3.90 -13.53 -3.57
N LEU A 24 -3.56 -12.24 -3.43
CA LEU A 24 -2.85 -11.50 -4.48
C LEU A 24 -1.42 -12.02 -4.70
N GLY A 25 -0.72 -12.34 -3.62
CA GLY A 25 0.60 -12.99 -3.70
C GLY A 25 0.52 -14.36 -4.38
N ALA A 26 -0.49 -15.16 -4.06
CA ALA A 26 -0.70 -16.45 -4.70
C ALA A 26 -0.93 -16.34 -6.23
N ILE A 27 -1.70 -15.34 -6.67
CA ILE A 27 -1.93 -15.12 -8.11
C ILE A 27 -0.65 -14.62 -8.79
N SER A 28 0.10 -13.70 -8.17
CA SER A 28 1.40 -13.22 -8.69
C SER A 28 2.37 -14.38 -8.89
N ASN A 29 2.54 -15.22 -7.86
CA ASN A 29 3.40 -16.39 -7.92
C ASN A 29 2.94 -17.40 -8.98
N GLY A 30 1.62 -17.62 -9.10
CA GLY A 30 1.05 -18.47 -10.13
C GLY A 30 1.39 -17.99 -11.54
N LEU A 31 1.32 -16.68 -11.77
CA LEU A 31 1.68 -16.08 -13.05
C LEU A 31 3.18 -16.22 -13.36
N GLU A 32 4.04 -15.97 -12.37
CA GLU A 32 5.49 -16.20 -12.50
C GLU A 32 5.81 -17.66 -12.87
N LEU A 33 5.15 -18.63 -12.22
CA LEU A 33 5.32 -20.05 -12.52
C LEU A 33 4.87 -20.42 -13.94
N LEU A 34 3.77 -19.83 -14.42
CA LEU A 34 3.31 -20.04 -15.80
C LEU A 34 4.35 -19.55 -16.82
N VAL A 35 4.92 -18.36 -16.60
CA VAL A 35 6.02 -17.83 -17.44
C VAL A 35 7.25 -18.75 -17.37
N MET A 36 7.64 -19.20 -16.18
CA MET A 36 8.77 -20.12 -15.98
C MET A 36 8.55 -21.49 -16.65
N SER A 37 7.30 -21.94 -16.78
CA SER A 37 6.95 -23.19 -17.48
C SER A 37 7.03 -23.10 -19.01
N GLY A 38 7.38 -21.93 -19.55
CA GLY A 38 7.48 -21.70 -21.00
C GLY A 38 6.16 -21.32 -21.66
N LEU A 39 5.12 -21.02 -20.88
CA LEU A 39 3.89 -20.44 -21.42
C LEU A 39 4.19 -19.04 -21.97
N ALA A 40 3.85 -18.79 -23.23
CA ALA A 40 4.09 -17.51 -23.87
C ALA A 40 3.31 -16.40 -23.15
N GLN A 41 4.00 -15.32 -22.77
CA GLN A 41 3.39 -14.15 -22.16
C GLN A 41 2.40 -13.50 -23.16
N THR A 42 1.13 -13.41 -22.77
CA THR A 42 0.06 -12.85 -23.60
C THR A 42 -0.37 -11.49 -23.07
N PRO A 43 -0.99 -10.64 -23.89
CA PRO A 43 -1.52 -9.35 -23.43
C PRO A 43 -2.49 -9.47 -22.25
N GLU A 44 -3.28 -10.54 -22.19
CA GLU A 44 -4.19 -10.81 -21.07
C GLU A 44 -3.43 -11.12 -19.78
N MET A 45 -2.33 -11.87 -19.86
CA MET A 45 -1.45 -12.12 -18.72
C MET A 45 -0.79 -10.84 -18.22
N ASP A 46 -0.37 -9.95 -19.12
CA ASP A 46 0.18 -8.64 -18.76
C ASP A 46 -0.86 -7.74 -18.07
N LEU A 47 -2.10 -7.74 -18.57
CA LEU A 47 -3.20 -7.02 -17.93
C LEU A 47 -3.50 -7.54 -16.52
N ILE A 48 -3.43 -8.86 -16.31
CA ILE A 48 -3.58 -9.49 -14.99
C ILE A 48 -2.41 -9.07 -14.08
N ALA A 49 -1.17 -9.17 -14.56
CA ALA A 49 0.03 -8.77 -13.82
C ALA A 49 -0.08 -7.31 -13.36
N GLN A 50 -0.42 -6.41 -14.29
CA GLN A 50 -0.54 -4.98 -14.01
C GLN A 50 -1.65 -4.68 -13.00
N SER A 51 -2.75 -5.42 -13.07
CA SER A 51 -3.87 -5.29 -12.13
C SER A 51 -3.47 -5.73 -10.72
N ILE A 52 -2.71 -6.83 -10.60
CA ILE A 52 -2.19 -7.32 -9.32
C ILE A 52 -1.16 -6.35 -8.74
N GLU A 53 -0.26 -5.82 -9.56
CA GLU A 53 0.72 -4.81 -9.14
C GLU A 53 0.02 -3.57 -8.57
N ASN A 54 -1.00 -3.06 -9.26
CA ASN A 54 -1.81 -1.93 -8.81
C ASN A 54 -2.58 -2.25 -7.51
N ALA A 55 -3.15 -3.45 -7.39
CA ALA A 55 -3.80 -3.88 -6.16
C ALA A 55 -2.81 -3.94 -4.97
N ASN A 56 -1.61 -4.46 -5.20
CA ASN A 56 -0.55 -4.55 -4.20
C ASN A 56 -0.04 -3.18 -3.76
N SER A 57 0.14 -2.22 -4.69
CA SER A 57 0.54 -0.86 -4.34
C SER A 57 -0.52 -0.16 -3.47
N LYS A 58 -1.81 -0.32 -3.80
CA LYS A 58 -2.93 0.17 -2.99
C LYS A 58 -2.96 -0.45 -1.59
N ILE A 59 -2.78 -1.76 -1.48
CA ILE A 59 -2.79 -2.43 -0.17
C ILE A 59 -1.61 -1.98 0.69
N ARG A 60 -0.42 -1.80 0.10
CA ARG A 60 0.74 -1.25 0.83
C ARG A 60 0.45 0.14 1.39
N PHE A 61 -0.17 1.02 0.59
CA PHE A 61 -0.61 2.33 1.04
C PHE A 61 -1.64 2.23 2.17
N PHE A 62 -2.71 1.44 1.99
CA PHE A 62 -3.77 1.26 2.98
C PHE A 62 -3.28 0.65 4.29
N ARG A 63 -2.27 -0.23 4.25
CA ARG A 63 -1.65 -0.80 5.44
C ARG A 63 -0.94 0.27 6.29
N VAL A 64 -0.43 1.33 5.69
CA VAL A 64 0.14 2.49 6.41
C VAL A 64 -0.97 3.44 6.86
N ALA A 65 -1.87 3.81 5.95
CA ALA A 65 -2.93 4.80 6.18
C ALA A 65 -3.97 4.34 7.21
N TYR A 66 -4.36 3.06 7.16
CA TYR A 66 -5.44 2.53 8.01
C TYR A 66 -4.92 1.56 9.05
N GLY A 67 -3.78 0.90 8.84
CA GLY A 67 -3.27 -0.11 9.75
C GLY A 67 -2.90 0.41 11.15
N LYS A 68 -2.67 -0.53 12.06
CA LYS A 68 -2.26 -0.23 13.44
C LYS A 68 -0.90 0.47 13.47
N ALA A 69 -0.79 1.50 14.31
CA ALA A 69 0.45 2.23 14.56
C ALA A 69 0.86 2.04 16.03
N SER A 70 1.61 0.96 16.28
CA SER A 70 2.11 0.64 17.62
C SER A 70 3.04 1.73 18.13
N LYS A 71 3.01 1.98 19.45
CA LYS A 71 3.88 2.96 20.09
C LYS A 71 5.35 2.58 19.88
N GLY A 72 6.16 3.54 19.43
CA GLY A 72 7.59 3.34 19.15
C GLY A 72 7.90 2.74 17.77
N ALA A 73 6.91 2.36 16.96
CA ALA A 73 7.17 1.93 15.59
C ALA A 73 7.56 3.11 14.70
N THR A 74 8.63 2.95 13.92
CA THR A 74 9.11 3.91 12.92
C THR A 74 8.99 3.33 11.51
N LEU A 75 8.97 4.20 10.49
CA LEU A 75 9.16 3.79 9.09
C LEU A 75 10.35 4.54 8.50
N ALA A 76 11.19 3.80 7.79
CA ALA A 76 12.29 4.35 7.04
C ALA A 76 11.77 5.17 5.85
N ARG A 77 12.48 6.26 5.53
CA ARG A 77 12.17 7.10 4.37
C ARG A 77 12.03 6.31 3.07
N GLY A 78 12.92 5.35 2.82
CA GLY A 78 12.89 4.55 1.60
C GLY A 78 11.61 3.72 1.46
N GLU A 79 11.10 3.16 2.57
CA GLU A 79 9.81 2.47 2.58
C GLU A 79 8.66 3.44 2.27
N ILE A 80 8.68 4.63 2.88
CA ILE A 80 7.64 5.64 2.66
C ILE A 80 7.61 6.09 1.18
N ALA A 81 8.77 6.48 0.66
CA ALA A 81 8.91 6.97 -0.72
C ALA A 81 8.47 5.89 -1.72
N SER A 82 8.97 4.66 -1.58
CA SER A 82 8.59 3.56 -2.47
C SER A 82 7.09 3.26 -2.46
N ILE A 83 6.41 3.35 -1.30
CA ILE A 83 4.95 3.17 -1.24
C ILE A 83 4.22 4.30 -1.97
N LEU A 84 4.65 5.55 -1.79
CA LEU A 84 4.04 6.69 -2.48
C LEU A 84 4.28 6.64 -3.99
N ASP A 85 5.51 6.35 -4.42
CA ASP A 85 5.88 6.24 -5.83
C ASP A 85 5.06 5.15 -6.54
N ASP A 86 4.87 3.98 -5.90
CA ASP A 86 4.09 2.88 -6.46
C ASP A 86 2.59 3.14 -6.46
N TYR A 87 2.07 3.84 -5.45
CA TYR A 87 0.64 4.17 -5.36
C TYR A 87 0.24 5.23 -6.41
N PHE A 88 1.09 6.25 -6.60
CA PHE A 88 0.86 7.33 -7.54
C PHE A 88 1.42 7.06 -8.94
N ARG A 89 1.95 5.85 -9.20
CA ARG A 89 2.45 5.46 -10.52
C ARG A 89 1.33 5.53 -11.55
N GLY A 90 1.48 6.42 -12.54
CA GLY A 90 0.46 6.64 -13.58
C GLY A 90 -0.78 7.41 -13.10
N ALA A 91 -0.78 7.91 -11.85
CA ALA A 91 -1.81 8.82 -11.37
C ALA A 91 -1.59 10.23 -11.94
N ARG A 92 -2.63 11.06 -11.89
CA ARG A 92 -2.54 12.49 -12.30
C ARG A 92 -1.74 13.34 -11.30
N LEU A 93 -1.64 12.86 -10.07
CA LEU A 93 -0.98 13.55 -8.96
C LEU A 93 0.37 12.91 -8.68
N SER A 94 1.36 13.73 -8.35
CA SER A 94 2.67 13.30 -7.88
C SER A 94 2.89 13.78 -6.45
N VAL A 95 3.46 12.93 -5.59
CA VAL A 95 3.77 13.27 -4.20
C VAL A 95 5.27 13.37 -4.00
N VAL A 96 5.74 14.49 -3.47
CA VAL A 96 7.16 14.68 -3.12
C VAL A 96 7.34 14.57 -1.60
N TRP A 97 7.95 13.47 -1.16
CA TRP A 97 8.25 13.24 0.26
C TRP A 97 9.58 13.88 0.67
N HIS A 98 9.50 15.00 1.39
CA HIS A 98 10.65 15.80 1.79
C HIS A 98 11.43 15.29 3.03
N PRO A 99 10.81 14.71 4.07
CA PRO A 99 11.55 14.27 5.25
C PRO A 99 12.69 13.30 4.89
N MET A 100 13.89 13.61 5.42
CA MET A 100 15.12 12.86 5.13
C MET A 100 15.47 11.80 6.19
N HIS A 101 14.71 11.71 7.27
CA HIS A 101 14.90 10.77 8.39
C HIS A 101 13.71 9.82 8.51
N GLU A 102 13.87 8.75 9.29
CA GLU A 102 12.75 7.89 9.67
C GLU A 102 11.77 8.65 10.58
N LEU A 103 10.48 8.35 10.43
CA LEU A 103 9.41 9.03 11.16
C LEU A 103 8.59 8.04 11.96
N GLN A 104 7.88 8.52 12.99
CA GLN A 104 7.01 7.64 13.74
C GLN A 104 5.87 7.16 12.84
N ARG A 105 5.53 5.88 12.93
CA ARG A 105 4.44 5.27 12.16
C ARG A 105 3.12 6.02 12.28
N ARG A 106 2.86 6.61 13.45
CA ARG A 106 1.68 7.45 13.68
C ARG A 106 1.67 8.71 12.82
N GLU A 107 2.81 9.38 12.68
CA GLU A 107 2.93 10.60 11.87
C GLU A 107 2.80 10.28 10.38
N VAL A 108 3.46 9.21 9.93
CA VAL A 108 3.36 8.72 8.55
C VAL A 108 1.92 8.31 8.23
N LYS A 109 1.23 7.61 9.14
CA LYS A 109 -0.19 7.25 9.00
C LYS A 109 -1.06 8.50 8.76
N LEU A 110 -0.88 9.55 9.56
CA LEU A 110 -1.64 10.79 9.40
C LEU A 110 -1.35 11.47 8.07
N ALA A 111 -0.07 11.49 7.64
CA ALA A 111 0.31 12.03 6.35
C ALA A 111 -0.33 11.27 5.19
N PHE A 112 -0.36 9.93 5.23
CA PHE A 112 -0.99 9.10 4.20
C PHE A 112 -2.50 9.35 4.12
N LEU A 113 -3.18 9.43 5.26
CA LEU A 113 -4.60 9.79 5.31
C LEU A 113 -4.86 11.17 4.71
N ALA A 114 -4.03 12.16 5.04
CA ALA A 114 -4.14 13.51 4.47
C ALA A 114 -3.89 13.53 2.96
N ILE A 115 -2.89 12.79 2.47
CA ILE A 115 -2.60 12.62 1.05
C ILE A 115 -3.81 12.03 0.32
N GLN A 116 -4.46 11.01 0.88
CA GLN A 116 -5.65 10.40 0.28
C GLN A 116 -6.86 11.35 0.25
N CYS A 117 -7.03 12.18 1.28
CA CYS A 117 -8.04 13.24 1.28
C CYS A 117 -7.77 14.25 0.15
N LEU A 118 -6.52 14.64 -0.07
CA LEU A 118 -6.11 15.55 -1.14
C LEU A 118 -6.32 14.91 -2.51
N GLU A 119 -5.92 13.66 -2.69
CA GLU A 119 -6.16 12.90 -3.93
C GLU A 119 -7.64 12.89 -4.31
N SER A 120 -8.52 12.68 -3.33
CA SER A 120 -9.98 12.65 -3.55
C SER A 120 -10.59 14.02 -3.85
N SER A 121 -9.89 15.11 -3.51
CA SER A 121 -10.44 16.48 -3.55
C SER A 121 -9.81 17.36 -4.63
N LEU A 122 -8.64 16.99 -5.15
CA LEU A 122 -7.94 17.71 -6.20
C LEU A 122 -8.42 17.25 -7.58
N PRO A 123 -8.58 18.17 -8.55
CA PRO A 123 -9.12 17.88 -9.89
C PRO A 123 -8.22 17.00 -10.77
#